data_AF-A0A537DQG8-F1
#
_entry.id   AF-A0A537DQG8-F1
#
_cell.length_a   1.000
_cell.length_b   1.000
_cell.length_c   1.000
_cell.angle_alpha   90.00
_cell.angle_beta   90.00
_cell.angle_gamma   90.00
#
_symmetry.space_group_name_H-M   'P 1'
#
loop_
_entity.id
_entity.type
_entity.pdbx_description
1 polymer ?
#
loop_
_entity_poly.entity_id
_entity_poly.type
_entity_poly.pdbx_seq_one_letter_code
_entity_poly.pdbx_strand_id
1 'polypeptide(L)'
;MKTKGTQLQIEGAKTKEVKLLLHKFLHHQGLNHYRVLSQSGVLEVTPPEKHVVHEPERVGSPPTAPQTTPYYFPQTPVLTTEKKKKAKPKHKHE
;
A
#
# COMPACT_ATOMS: atom_id res chain seq x y z
N MET A 1 42.69 -1.94 -1.72
CA MET A 1 41.38 -1.57 -1.15
C MET A 1 41.54 -0.24 -0.43
N LYS A 2 40.69 0.75 -0.71
CA LYS A 2 40.70 2.07 -0.06
C LYS A 2 39.37 2.29 0.66
N THR A 3 39.38 2.91 1.83
CA THR A 3 38.18 3.21 2.62
C THR A 3 37.98 4.73 2.70
N LYS A 4 36.73 5.17 2.55
CA LYS A 4 36.30 6.56 2.71
C LYS A 4 35.00 6.57 3.49
N GLY A 5 35.09 6.73 4.82
CA GLY A 5 33.90 6.68 5.69
C GLY A 5 33.14 5.36 5.54
N THR A 6 31.89 5.44 5.07
CA THR A 6 31.01 4.28 4.81
C THR A 6 31.25 3.60 3.46
N GLN A 7 32.18 4.10 2.65
CA GLN A 7 32.50 3.59 1.32
C GLN A 7 33.80 2.79 1.29
N LEU A 8 33.78 1.67 0.57
CA LEU A 8 34.87 0.72 0.37
C LEU A 8 35.15 0.61 -1.13
N GLN A 9 36.28 1.12 -1.59
CA GLN A 9 36.72 1.00 -2.99
C GLN A 9 37.53 -0.28 -3.18
N ILE A 10 37.07 -1.14 -4.09
CA ILE A 10 37.67 -2.45 -4.38
C ILE A 10 38.17 -2.45 -5.83
N GLU A 11 39.49 -2.49 -5.98
CA GLU A 11 40.15 -2.74 -7.26
C GLU A 11 40.43 -4.24 -7.39
N GLY A 12 40.01 -4.87 -8.49
CA GLY A 12 40.20 -6.31 -8.73
C GLY A 12 39.01 -7.19 -8.32
N ALA A 13 37.99 -7.22 -9.18
CA ALA A 13 37.00 -8.29 -9.44
C ALA A 13 36.29 -9.09 -8.33
N LYS A 14 36.42 -8.82 -7.02
CA LYS A 14 35.75 -9.62 -5.96
C LYS A 14 34.75 -8.85 -5.10
N THR A 15 34.11 -7.83 -5.67
CA THR A 15 33.08 -7.01 -4.98
C THR A 15 31.95 -7.84 -4.39
N LYS A 16 31.52 -8.92 -5.06
CA LYS A 16 30.45 -9.80 -4.56
C LYS A 16 30.85 -10.58 -3.29
N GLU A 17 32.08 -11.11 -3.25
CA GLU A 17 32.60 -11.83 -2.08
C GLU A 17 32.72 -10.89 -0.88
N VAL A 18 33.24 -9.68 -1.10
CA VAL A 18 33.38 -8.68 -0.05
C VAL A 18 32.02 -8.17 0.44
N LYS A 19 31.06 -7.98 -0.48
CA LYS A 19 29.67 -7.68 -0.12
C LYS A 19 29.09 -8.74 0.83
N LEU A 20 29.28 -10.02 0.50
CA LEU A 20 28.76 -11.12 1.30
C LEU A 20 29.41 -11.18 2.68
N LEU A 21 30.73 -11.05 2.75
CA LEU A 21 31.49 -11.00 4.01
C LEU A 21 31.03 -9.85 4.90
N LEU A 22 30.86 -8.67 4.32
CA LEU A 22 30.40 -7.48 5.06
C LEU A 22 28.97 -7.66 5.57
N HIS A 23 28.08 -8.23 4.77
CA HIS A 23 26.73 -8.55 5.19
C HIS A 23 26.70 -9.56 6.34
N LYS A 24 27.53 -10.62 6.28
CA LYS A 24 27.66 -11.60 7.38
C LYS A 24 28.17 -10.93 8.65
N PHE A 25 29.20 -10.08 8.53
CA PHE A 25 29.75 -9.34 9.67
C PHE A 25 28.68 -8.47 10.34
N LEU A 26 27.92 -7.69 9.57
CA LEU A 26 26.84 -6.85 10.10
C LEU A 26 25.77 -7.68 10.81
N HIS A 27 25.42 -8.84 10.25
CA HIS A 27 24.46 -9.74 10.87
C HIS A 27 24.96 -10.30 12.21
N HIS A 28 26.24 -10.68 12.28
CA HIS A 28 26.84 -11.14 13.54
C HIS A 28 26.90 -10.06 14.62
N GLN A 29 27.00 -8.78 14.23
CA GLN A 29 26.98 -7.64 15.17
C GLN A 29 25.54 -7.20 15.56
N GLY A 30 24.51 -7.87 15.06
CA GLY A 30 23.12 -7.46 15.28
C GLY A 30 22.68 -6.23 14.47
N LEU A 31 23.50 -5.77 13.53
CA LEU A 31 23.24 -4.62 12.65
C LEU A 31 22.44 -5.05 11.40
N ASN A 32 21.42 -5.88 11.58
CA ASN A 32 20.63 -6.51 10.51
C ASN A 32 19.91 -5.51 9.60
N HIS A 33 19.72 -4.30 10.10
CA HIS A 33 18.98 -3.24 9.41
C HIS A 33 19.89 -2.41 8.48
N TYR A 34 21.21 -2.59 8.55
CA TYR A 34 22.15 -1.93 7.64
C TYR A 34 22.19 -2.65 6.31
N ARG A 35 22.13 -1.88 5.22
CA ARG A 35 22.21 -2.39 3.85
C ARG A 35 23.61 -2.20 3.32
N VAL A 36 24.06 -3.19 2.55
CA VAL A 36 25.32 -3.11 1.82
C VAL A 36 25.02 -3.01 0.33
N LEU A 37 25.34 -1.88 -0.27
CA LEU A 37 25.15 -1.59 -1.69
C LEU A 37 26.49 -1.77 -2.43
N SER A 38 26.42 -2.20 -3.68
CA SER A 38 27.60 -2.35 -4.55
C SER A 38 27.33 -1.56 -5.83
N GLN A 39 28.04 -0.45 -6.01
CA GLN A 39 27.96 0.40 -7.18
C GLN A 39 29.34 0.53 -7.82
N SER A 40 29.49 0.01 -9.04
CA SER A 40 30.66 0.24 -9.91
C SER A 40 32.05 0.09 -9.25
N GLY A 41 32.24 -0.93 -8.40
CA GLY A 41 33.52 -1.17 -7.71
C GLY A 41 33.64 -0.53 -6.32
N VAL A 42 32.61 0.21 -5.90
CA VAL A 42 32.47 0.80 -4.56
C VAL A 42 31.37 0.08 -3.79
N LEU A 43 31.67 -0.24 -2.55
CA LEU A 43 30.75 -0.83 -1.58
C LEU A 43 30.36 0.22 -0.56
N GLU A 44 29.07 0.47 -0.40
CA GLU A 44 28.54 1.45 0.54
C GLU A 44 27.69 0.76 1.60
N VAL A 45 27.92 1.12 2.87
CA VAL A 45 27.10 0.68 3.99
C VAL A 45 26.12 1.79 4.36
N THR A 46 24.83 1.56 4.11
CA THR A 46 23.76 2.52 4.33
C THR A 46 22.94 2.11 5.55
N PRO A 47 22.57 3.06 6.44
CA PRO A 47 21.64 2.77 7.54
C PRO A 47 20.28 2.32 7.01
N PRO A 48 19.46 1.67 7.85
CA PRO A 48 18.09 1.36 7.47
C PRO A 48 17.34 2.58 7.02
N GLU A 49 16.67 2.44 5.89
CA GLU A 49 15.66 3.37 5.46
C GLU A 49 14.60 3.43 6.56
N LYS A 50 14.42 4.62 7.15
CA LYS A 50 13.35 4.86 8.11
C LYS A 50 12.05 4.73 7.31
N HIS A 51 11.51 3.52 7.26
CA HIS A 51 10.17 3.30 6.72
C HIS A 51 9.25 4.21 7.55
N VAL A 52 8.81 5.32 6.94
CA VAL A 52 7.70 6.09 7.46
C VAL A 52 6.56 5.10 7.49
N VAL A 53 6.19 4.67 8.70
CA VAL A 53 5.06 3.77 8.90
C VAL A 53 3.85 4.55 8.38
N HIS A 54 3.44 4.27 7.15
CA HIS A 54 2.14 4.71 6.67
C HIS A 54 1.13 3.93 7.50
N GLU A 55 0.53 4.59 8.48
CA GLU A 55 -0.62 4.04 9.18
C GLU A 55 -1.66 3.66 8.11
N PRO A 56 -2.20 2.44 8.16
CA PRO A 56 -3.22 2.06 7.21
C PRO A 56 -4.43 2.95 7.49
N GLU A 57 -4.77 3.81 6.53
CA GLU A 57 -5.93 4.68 6.56
C GLU A 57 -7.20 3.81 6.55
N ARG A 58 -7.54 3.22 7.70
CA ARG A 58 -8.74 2.40 7.90
C ARG A 58 -9.87 3.28 8.38
N VAL A 59 -10.26 4.23 7.55
CA VAL A 59 -11.54 4.92 7.69
C VAL A 59 -12.26 4.78 6.36
N GLY A 60 -12.90 3.62 6.16
CA GLY A 60 -13.81 3.45 5.03
C GLY A 60 -14.99 4.41 5.18
N SER A 61 -15.29 5.19 4.15
CA SER A 61 -16.50 6.02 4.12
C SER A 61 -17.74 5.16 3.94
N PRO A 62 -18.89 5.52 4.54
CA PRO A 62 -20.16 4.85 4.23
C PRO A 62 -20.45 4.87 2.73
N PRO A 63 -21.03 3.81 2.14
CA PRO A 63 -21.37 3.81 0.73
C PRO A 63 -22.44 4.86 0.42
N THR A 64 -22.28 5.58 -0.68
CA THR A 64 -23.24 6.58 -1.15
C THR A 64 -24.54 5.87 -1.59
N ALA A 65 -25.70 6.50 -1.42
CA ALA A 65 -27.01 5.95 -1.81
C ALA A 65 -27.03 5.22 -3.19
N PRO A 66 -26.50 5.77 -4.30
CA PRO A 66 -26.49 5.08 -5.60
C PRO A 66 -25.61 3.81 -5.64
N GLN A 67 -24.67 3.65 -4.71
CA GLN A 67 -23.86 2.43 -4.58
C GLN A 67 -24.65 1.31 -3.89
N THR A 68 -25.69 1.66 -3.14
CA THR A 68 -26.57 0.71 -2.42
C THR A 68 -27.85 0.40 -3.18
N THR A 69 -28.22 1.22 -4.17
CA THR A 69 -29.42 0.98 -4.98
C THR A 69 -29.16 -0.15 -5.98
N PRO A 70 -30.07 -1.14 -6.08
CA PRO A 70 -29.96 -2.17 -7.10
C PRO A 70 -30.01 -1.54 -8.50
N TYR A 71 -29.26 -2.12 -9.44
CA TYR A 71 -29.21 -1.65 -10.81
C TYR A 71 -30.59 -1.74 -11.46
N TYR A 72 -31.17 -0.58 -11.81
CA TYR A 72 -32.47 -0.50 -12.47
C TYR A 72 -32.31 -0.82 -13.96
N PHE A 73 -32.87 -1.96 -14.39
CA PHE A 73 -32.93 -2.33 -15.80
C PHE A 73 -34.19 -1.73 -16.45
N PRO A 74 -34.08 -0.72 -17.33
CA PRO A 74 -35.24 -0.02 -17.89
C PRO A 74 -36.08 -0.87 -18.88
N GLN A 75 -35.66 -2.10 -19.18
CA GLN A 75 -36.29 -2.95 -20.20
C GLN A 75 -37.05 -4.16 -19.64
N THR A 76 -37.12 -4.35 -18.32
CA THR A 76 -37.97 -5.42 -17.77
C THR A 76 -39.41 -4.92 -17.63
N PRO A 77 -40.42 -5.61 -18.19
CA PRO A 77 -41.81 -5.27 -17.96
C PRO A 77 -42.10 -5.40 -16.46
N VAL A 78 -42.48 -4.30 -15.83
CA VAL A 78 -42.86 -4.26 -14.41
C VAL A 78 -44.08 -5.16 -14.23
N LEU A 79 -43.94 -6.26 -13.48
CA LEU A 79 -45.08 -7.01 -12.96
C LEU A 79 -45.81 -6.09 -11.97
N THR A 80 -46.76 -5.31 -12.47
CA THR A 80 -47.62 -4.47 -11.64
C THR A 80 -48.48 -5.39 -10.77
N THR A 81 -48.13 -5.52 -9.49
CA THR A 81 -49.09 -6.06 -8.52
C THR A 81 -50.21 -5.04 -8.40
N GLU A 82 -51.40 -5.38 -8.93
CA GLU A 82 -52.59 -4.55 -8.79
C GLU A 82 -52.87 -4.24 -7.32
N LYS A 83 -52.56 -3.02 -6.89
CA LYS A 83 -52.99 -2.56 -5.57
C LYS A 83 -54.39 -1.98 -5.71
N LYS A 84 -55.36 -2.81 -5.33
CA LYS A 84 -56.73 -2.41 -4.98
C LYS A 84 -56.74 -1.12 -4.14
N LYS A 85 -57.66 -0.23 -4.52
CA LYS A 85 -58.03 1.05 -3.92
C LYS A 85 -57.92 1.10 -2.39
N LYS A 86 -57.45 2.24 -1.87
CA LYS A 86 -58.00 2.83 -0.64
C LYS A 86 -58.34 4.30 -0.88
N ALA A 87 -59.65 4.57 -0.91
CA ALA A 87 -60.17 5.92 -0.83
C ALA A 87 -59.79 6.55 0.52
N LYS A 88 -59.47 7.85 0.52
CA LYS A 88 -59.50 8.69 1.71
C LYS A 88 -60.24 10.00 1.39
N PRO A 89 -60.98 10.54 2.37
CA PRO A 89 -62.03 11.54 2.16
C PRO A 89 -61.44 12.92 1.86
N LYS A 90 -62.19 13.71 1.07
CA LYS A 90 -61.91 15.14 0.94
C LYS A 90 -62.36 15.85 2.20
N HIS A 91 -61.44 16.49 2.90
CA HIS A 91 -61.71 17.51 3.91
C HIS A 91 -61.07 18.82 3.43
N LYS A 92 -61.89 19.81 3.09
CA LYS A 92 -61.58 21.27 3.05
C LYS A 92 -62.95 21.98 3.19
N HIS A 93 -63.21 22.62 4.33
CA HIS A 93 -62.98 24.05 4.60
C HIS A 93 -63.79 24.97 3.68
N GLU A 94 -64.94 25.45 4.16
CA GLU A 94 -65.18 26.85 4.57
C GLU A 94 -66.40 26.89 5.51
#